data_AF-A0A1T4ZVW1-F1
#
_entry.id   AF-A0A1T4ZVW1-F1
#
_cell.length_a   1.000
_cell.length_b   1.000
_cell.length_c   1.000
_cell.angle_alpha   90.00
_cell.angle_beta   90.00
_cell.angle_gamma   90.00
#
_symmetry.space_group_name_H-M   'P 1'
#
loop_
_entity.id
_entity.type
_entity.pdbx_description
1 polymer ?
#
loop_
_entity_poly.entity_id
_entity_poly.type
_entity_poly.pdbx_seq_one_letter_code
_entity_poly.pdbx_strand_id
1 'polypeptide(L)' 'MEKQYCKVGTVKPIAANADIITLLEYQYQNFIDKASNMQSNNQLGEFFEQKAQKIKKTLENLV' A
#
# COMPACT_ATOMS: atom_id res chain seq x y z
N MET A 1 -20.50 37.77 1.69
CA MET A 1 -19.45 36.75 1.57
C MET A 1 -19.98 35.61 0.73
N GLU A 2 -19.41 35.39 -0.46
CA GLU A 2 -19.80 34.27 -1.33
C GLU A 2 -19.07 32.99 -0.89
N LYS A 3 -19.81 31.91 -0.68
CA LYS A 3 -19.22 30.61 -0.31
C LYS A 3 -18.65 29.96 -1.59
N GLN A 4 -17.34 30.06 -1.79
CA GLN A 4 -16.65 29.28 -2.82
C GLN A 4 -16.52 27.82 -2.36
N TYR A 5 -17.28 26.94 -2.99
CA TYR A 5 -17.14 25.50 -2.81
C TYR A 5 -16.05 24.99 -3.74
N CYS A 6 -14.87 24.68 -3.20
CA CYS A 6 -13.84 23.96 -3.94
C CYS A 6 -14.41 22.62 -4.39
N LYS A 7 -14.50 22.39 -5.71
CA LYS A 7 -14.87 21.10 -6.28
C LYS A 7 -13.78 20.09 -5.94
N VAL A 8 -13.94 19.36 -4.84
CA VAL A 8 -13.16 18.16 -4.57
C VAL A 8 -13.54 17.13 -5.64
N GLY A 9 -12.55 16.68 -6.43
CA GLY A 9 -12.76 15.74 -7.52
C GLY A 9 -13.49 14.46 -7.07
N THR A 10 -14.21 13.82 -7.99
CA THR A 10 -14.94 12.59 -7.71
C THR A 10 -13.97 11.46 -7.36
N VAL A 11 -14.10 10.88 -6.16
CA VAL A 11 -13.34 9.69 -5.75
C VAL A 11 -13.88 8.52 -6.55
N LYS A 12 -13.05 7.92 -7.42
CA LYS A 12 -13.38 6.66 -8.07
C LYS A 12 -13.20 5.55 -7.03
N PRO A 13 -14.27 4.90 -6.56
CA PRO A 13 -14.12 3.75 -5.68
C PRO A 13 -13.29 2.71 -6.43
N ILE A 14 -12.25 2.18 -5.79
CA ILE A 14 -11.63 0.94 -6.26
C ILE A 14 -12.78 -0.05 -6.43
N ALA A 15 -13.01 -0.51 -7.65
CA ALA A 15 -14.11 -1.40 -7.97
C ALA A 15 -14.10 -2.54 -6.95
N ALA A 16 -15.17 -2.66 -6.17
CA ALA A 16 -15.18 -3.27 -4.83
C ALA A 16 -14.65 -4.71 -4.75
N ASN A 17 -14.45 -5.40 -5.88
CA ASN A 17 -14.13 -6.81 -5.95
C ASN A 17 -13.00 -7.15 -6.94
N ALA A 18 -12.32 -6.17 -7.55
CA ALA A 18 -11.12 -6.43 -8.35
C ALA A 18 -9.94 -6.73 -7.41
N ASP A 19 -10.03 -7.95 -6.88
CA ASP A 19 -9.13 -8.75 -6.08
C ASP A 19 -8.21 -8.00 -5.11
N ILE A 20 -8.78 -7.64 -3.95
CA ILE A 20 -8.06 -7.06 -2.81
C ILE A 20 -6.85 -7.93 -2.44
N ILE A 21 -6.94 -9.25 -2.62
CA ILE A 21 -5.82 -10.18 -2.41
C ILE A 21 -4.69 -9.88 -3.40
N THR A 22 -4.98 -9.82 -4.70
CA THR A 22 -3.97 -9.46 -5.72
C THR A 22 -3.36 -8.08 -5.48
N LEU A 23 -4.15 -7.10 -5.03
CA LEU A 23 -3.62 -5.79 -4.67
C LEU A 23 -2.65 -5.87 -3.48
N LEU A 24 -3.00 -6.63 -2.43
CA LEU A 24 -2.16 -6.83 -1.26
C LEU A 24 -0.88 -7.60 -1.61
N GLU A 25 -0.95 -8.63 -2.45
CA GLU A 25 0.21 -9.37 -2.96
C GLU A 25 1.14 -8.46 -3.75
N TYR A 26 0.59 -7.63 -4.66
CA TYR A 26 1.37 -6.65 -5.41
C TYR A 26 2.05 -5.63 -4.49
N GLN A 27 1.34 -5.15 -3.47
CA GLN A 27 1.93 -4.22 -2.49
C GLN A 27 3.03 -4.89 -1.67
N TYR A 28 2.82 -6.13 -1.22
CA TYR A 28 3.82 -6.91 -0.50
C TYR A 28 5.12 -7.03 -1.31
N GLN A 29 5.01 -7.45 -2.58
CA GLN A 29 6.18 -7.61 -3.44
C GLN A 29 6.93 -6.28 -3.63
N ASN A 30 6.20 -5.19 -3.89
CA ASN A 30 6.81 -3.87 -4.02
C ASN A 30 7.59 -3.43 -2.77
N PHE A 31 7.11 -3.75 -1.57
CA PHE A 31 7.81 -3.40 -0.33
C PHE A 31 9.06 -4.24 -0.12
N ILE A 32 9.03 -5.54 -0.45
CA ILE A 32 10.22 -6.40 -0.41
C ILE A 32 11.28 -5.94 -1.42
N ASP A 33 10.87 -5.63 -2.65
CA ASP A 33 11.78 -5.14 -3.69
C ASP A 33 12.42 -3.81 -3.27
N LYS A 34 11.64 -2.90 -2.68
CA LYS A 34 12.15 -1.63 -2.14
C LYS A 34 13.09 -1.83 -0.95
N ALA A 35 12.79 -2.75 -0.04
CA ALA A 35 13.68 -3.06 1.08
C ALA A 35 15.03 -3.57 0.58
N SER A 36 15.01 -4.46 -0.41
CA SER A 36 16.21 -5.05 -1.03
C SER A 36 17.08 -4.00 -1.74
N ASN A 37 16.45 -3.06 -2.44
CA ASN A 37 17.16 -1.97 -3.12
C ASN A 37 17.73 -0.90 -2.16
N MET A 38 17.31 -0.89 -0.90
CA MET A 38 17.70 0.10 0.11
C MET A 38 18.69 -0.45 1.13
N GLN A 39 19.41 -1.54 0.82
CA GLN A 39 20.43 -2.13 1.70
C GLN A 39 21.51 -1.14 2.18
N SER A 40 21.73 -0.04 1.46
CA SER A 40 22.65 1.04 1.86
C SER A 40 22.06 2.01 2.89
N ASN A 41 20.74 2.07 3.05
CA ASN A 41 20.03 2.91 4.01
C ASN A 41 19.20 2.03 4.97
N ASN A 42 19.85 1.62 6.06
CA ASN A 42 19.33 0.60 6.97
C ASN A 42 17.94 0.95 7.55
N GLN A 43 17.70 2.23 7.90
CA GLN A 43 16.42 2.66 8.48
C GLN A 43 15.26 2.56 7.46
N LEU A 44 15.52 2.89 6.21
CA LEU A 44 14.51 2.86 5.16
C LEU A 44 14.24 1.42 4.68
N GLY A 45 15.27 0.58 4.64
CA GLY A 45 15.15 -0.86 4.42
C GLY A 45 14.27 -1.54 5.47
N GLU A 46 14.59 -1.32 6.76
CA GLU A 46 13.81 -1.83 7.90
C GLU A 46 12.35 -1.35 7.85
N PHE A 47 12.10 -0.09 7.50
CA PHE A 47 10.75 0.43 7.36
C PHE A 47 9.95 -0.32 6.29
N PHE A 48 10.51 -0.54 5.11
CA PHE A 48 9.83 -1.26 4.04
C PHE A 48 9.60 -2.73 4.39
N GLU A 49 10.54 -3.38 5.06
CA GLU A 49 10.39 -4.75 5.54
C GLU A 49 9.26 -4.86 6.58
N GLN A 50 9.20 -3.95 7.56
CA GLN A 50 8.11 -3.91 8.53
C GLN A 50 6.74 -3.71 7.87
N LYS A 51 6.66 -2.94 6.78
CA LYS A 51 5.43 -2.76 6.00
C LYS A 51 5.05 -4.04 5.25
N ALA A 52 6.01 -4.70 4.60
CA ALA A 52 5.78 -5.98 3.94
C ALA A 52 5.27 -7.05 4.92
N GLN A 53 5.88 -7.16 6.11
CA GLN A 53 5.44 -8.11 7.14
C GLN A 53 4.01 -7.88 7.60
N LYS A 54 3.56 -6.62 7.73
CA LYS A 54 2.17 -6.32 8.08
C LYS A 54 1.20 -6.79 7.01
N ILE A 55 1.53 -6.58 5.73
CA ILE A 55 0.69 -7.02 4.60
C ILE A 55 0.65 -8.55 4.54
N LYS A 56 1.79 -9.22 4.74
CA LYS A 56 1.87 -10.68 4.80
C LYS A 56 0.92 -11.26 5.86
N LYS A 57 0.93 -10.70 7.08
CA LYS A 57 0.00 -11.11 8.14
C LYS A 57 -1.46 -10.89 7.76
N THR A 58 -1.77 -9.80 7.07
CA THR A 58 -3.13 -9.56 6.57
C THR A 58 -3.53 -10.61 5.53
N LEU A 59 -2.65 -10.93 4.59
CA LEU A 59 -2.89 -11.98 3.57
C LEU A 59 -3.09 -13.36 4.22
N GLU A 60 -2.26 -13.73 5.20
CA GLU A 60 -2.38 -14.99 5.96
C GLU A 60 -3.71 -15.11 6.72
N ASN A 61 -4.36 -13.99 7.08
CA ASN A 61 -5.66 -14.01 7.73
C ASN A 61 -6.84 -14.03 6.73
N LEU A 62 -6.59 -13.83 5.44
CA LEU A 62 -7.60 -13.78 4.38
C LEU A 62 -7.68 -15.09 3.57
N VAL A 63 -6.68 -15.97 3.68
CA VAL A 63 -6.56 -17.27 3.00
C VAL A 63 -6.73 -18.40 4.01
#